data_AF-A0A354ZC02-F1
#
_entry.id   AF-A0A354ZC02-F1
#
_cell.length_a   1.000
_cell.length_b   1.000
_cell.length_c   1.000
_cell.angle_alpha   90.00
_cell.angle_beta   90.00
_cell.angle_gamma   90.00
#
_symmetry.space_group_name_H-M   'P 1'
#
loop_
_entity.id
_entity.type
_entity.pdbx_description
1 polymer ?
#
loop_
_entity_poly.entity_id
_entity_poly.type
_entity_poly.pdbx_seq_one_letter_code
_entity_poly.pdbx_strand_id
1 'polypeptide(L)'
;MRYSYEPRNRRSPQWLLYEPLDHFPAFRHGMAMDFVDSARVGTLVTESEKKVFELFETMVRSTGQERTKSAVALANLLGNPGEFCFYIDCTEDQRLIRVFHLLRVFRENMTLLINKTWADGMEHLMQEQLLADLARFVEEYRDGRTVSAFRSFVGISRQIPSLLFGSLGKANDFLEYAFRIDPKFGLFFWYIDEIDLQLRNIENIPEHRELFDLEVLIGTFVLSCF
;
A
#
# COMPACT_ATOMS: atom_id res chain seq x y z
N MET A 1 13.75 71.15 -1.48
CA MET A 1 13.88 69.84 -2.15
C MET A 1 13.21 68.79 -1.27
N ARG A 2 11.97 68.39 -1.61
CA ARG A 2 11.23 67.32 -0.94
C ARG A 2 11.15 66.15 -1.92
N TYR A 3 11.67 64.99 -1.54
CA TYR A 3 11.55 63.76 -2.31
C TYR A 3 10.16 63.16 -2.07
N SER A 4 9.35 63.11 -3.12
CA SER A 4 8.08 62.38 -3.16
C SER A 4 8.38 60.91 -3.43
N TYR A 5 7.99 60.02 -2.51
CA TYR A 5 8.02 58.57 -2.69
C TYR A 5 6.59 58.11 -3.04
N GLU A 6 6.39 57.65 -4.27
CA GLU A 6 5.16 56.96 -4.68
C GLU A 6 5.16 55.50 -4.18
N PRO A 7 4.04 54.97 -3.67
CA PRO A 7 3.95 53.56 -3.29
C PRO A 7 3.72 52.67 -4.52
N ARG A 8 4.64 51.73 -4.76
CA ARG A 8 4.46 50.67 -5.76
C ARG A 8 3.34 49.72 -5.35
N ASN A 9 2.27 49.76 -6.13
CA ASN A 9 1.17 48.81 -6.17
C ASN A 9 1.70 47.40 -6.54
N ARG A 10 1.95 46.53 -5.56
CA ARG A 10 2.22 45.10 -5.80
C ARG A 10 0.87 44.39 -5.97
N ARG A 11 0.46 44.17 -7.22
CA ARG A 11 -0.55 43.16 -7.55
C ARG A 11 0.06 41.78 -7.32
N SER A 12 -0.46 41.05 -6.34
CA SER A 12 -0.19 39.62 -6.12
C SER A 12 -0.79 38.80 -7.28
N PRO A 13 -0.08 37.84 -7.89
CA PRO A 13 -0.68 36.93 -8.86
C PRO A 13 -1.67 35.98 -8.17
N GLN A 14 -2.92 35.94 -8.64
CA GLN A 14 -4.05 35.16 -8.11
C GLN A 14 -4.00 33.66 -8.48
N TRP A 15 -2.86 32.98 -8.33
CA TRP A 15 -2.73 31.54 -8.63
C TRP A 15 -2.43 30.69 -7.40
N LEU A 16 -2.86 31.11 -6.22
CA LEU A 16 -2.89 30.27 -5.02
C LEU A 16 -4.34 30.08 -4.55
N LEU A 17 -5.17 29.54 -5.45
CA LEU A 17 -6.41 28.89 -5.06
C LEU A 17 -6.12 27.39 -5.02
N TYR A 18 -6.07 26.87 -3.79
CA TYR A 18 -6.13 25.45 -3.46
C TYR A 18 -7.29 24.81 -4.24
N GLU A 19 -6.99 23.85 -5.12
CA GLU A 19 -8.00 22.88 -5.55
C GLU A 19 -8.18 21.85 -4.42
N PRO A 20 -9.42 21.54 -4.00
CA PRO A 20 -9.68 20.45 -3.07
C PRO A 20 -9.35 19.11 -3.72
N LEU A 21 -8.64 18.23 -2.99
CA LEU A 21 -8.22 16.88 -3.39
C LEU A 21 -9.36 15.85 -3.44
N ASP A 22 -10.57 16.23 -3.88
CA ASP A 22 -11.77 15.39 -3.78
C ASP A 22 -12.28 14.86 -5.12
N HIS A 23 -11.41 14.65 -6.11
CA HIS A 23 -11.78 13.96 -7.35
C HIS A 23 -10.82 12.81 -7.69
N PHE A 24 -10.93 11.73 -6.92
CA PHE A 24 -10.70 10.41 -7.49
C PHE A 24 -11.98 9.99 -8.24
N PRO A 25 -11.91 9.64 -9.53
CA PRO A 25 -13.05 9.02 -10.18
C PRO A 25 -13.36 7.71 -9.45
N ALA A 26 -14.57 7.61 -8.90
CA ALA A 26 -15.06 6.39 -8.26
C ALA A 26 -15.18 5.28 -9.33
N PHE A 27 -14.11 4.49 -9.50
CA PHE A 27 -14.20 3.22 -10.21
C PHE A 27 -14.97 2.23 -9.33
N ARG A 28 -16.30 2.32 -9.38
CA ARG A 28 -17.22 1.29 -8.88
C ARG A 28 -17.54 0.31 -9.99
N HIS A 29 -16.63 -0.62 -10.25
CA HIS A 29 -16.94 -1.91 -10.85
C HIS A 29 -16.23 -2.96 -10.00
N GLY A 30 -16.99 -3.94 -9.48
CA GLY A 30 -16.59 -4.85 -8.41
C GLY A 30 -15.14 -5.30 -8.49
N MET A 31 -14.34 -4.89 -7.51
CA MET A 31 -12.98 -5.37 -7.36
C MET A 31 -13.00 -6.65 -6.52
N ALA A 32 -12.10 -7.58 -6.83
CA ALA A 32 -12.02 -8.96 -6.31
C ALA A 32 -12.00 -9.14 -4.78
N MET A 33 -12.02 -8.06 -4.01
CA MET A 33 -11.84 -8.07 -2.56
C MET A 33 -13.00 -7.41 -1.80
N ASP A 34 -14.01 -6.83 -2.47
CA ASP A 34 -15.04 -6.03 -1.77
C ASP A 34 -16.04 -6.85 -0.89
N PHE A 35 -15.89 -8.17 -0.74
CA PHE A 35 -16.90 -9.05 -0.10
C PHE A 35 -16.35 -10.25 0.67
N VAL A 36 -15.17 -10.16 1.29
CA VAL A 36 -14.64 -11.28 2.08
C VAL A 36 -15.26 -11.31 3.48
N ASP A 37 -16.01 -12.36 3.77
CA ASP A 37 -16.39 -12.73 5.14
C ASP A 37 -15.18 -13.38 5.83
N SER A 38 -14.56 -12.68 6.78
CA SER A 38 -13.38 -13.14 7.53
C SER A 38 -13.60 -14.50 8.20
N ALA A 39 -14.85 -14.86 8.53
CA ALA A 39 -15.19 -16.18 9.06
C ALA A 39 -14.93 -17.33 8.07
N ARG A 40 -15.07 -17.07 6.76
CA ARG A 40 -14.80 -18.07 5.71
C ARG A 40 -13.30 -18.24 5.47
N VAL A 41 -12.52 -17.17 5.56
CA VAL A 41 -11.05 -17.21 5.42
C VAL A 41 -10.40 -18.09 6.49
N GLY A 42 -10.90 -18.06 7.73
CA GLY A 42 -10.40 -18.91 8.81
C GLY A 42 -10.50 -20.43 8.56
N THR A 43 -11.33 -20.86 7.59
CA THR A 43 -11.44 -22.27 7.18
C THR A 43 -10.44 -22.67 6.08
N LEU A 44 -9.79 -21.69 5.45
CA LEU A 44 -8.85 -21.87 4.35
C LEU A 44 -7.39 -21.95 4.80
N VAL A 45 -7.14 -21.74 6.10
CA VAL A 45 -5.80 -21.62 6.66
C VAL A 45 -5.54 -22.65 7.76
N THR A 46 -4.28 -23.05 7.90
CA THR A 46 -3.78 -23.89 8.99
C THR A 46 -3.76 -23.13 10.32
N GLU A 47 -3.67 -23.86 11.44
CA GLU A 47 -3.53 -23.25 12.77
C GLU A 47 -2.30 -22.33 12.89
N SER A 48 -1.21 -22.66 12.18
CA SER A 48 -0.02 -21.80 12.12
C SER A 48 -0.28 -20.47 11.40
N GLU A 49 -1.11 -20.50 10.35
CA GLU A 49 -1.44 -19.34 9.53
C GLU A 49 -2.49 -18.45 10.19
N LYS A 50 -3.38 -19.00 11.03
CA LYS A 50 -4.33 -18.22 11.84
C LYS A 50 -3.67 -17.16 12.72
N LYS A 51 -2.41 -17.37 13.10
CA LYS A 51 -1.60 -16.38 13.83
C LYS A 51 -1.49 -15.04 13.09
N VAL A 52 -1.58 -15.04 11.75
CA VAL A 52 -1.58 -13.82 10.94
C VAL A 52 -2.72 -12.88 11.37
N PHE A 53 -3.92 -13.43 11.61
CA PHE A 53 -5.09 -12.65 12.02
C PHE A 53 -4.90 -12.03 13.41
N GLU A 54 -4.43 -12.82 14.37
CA GLU A 54 -4.16 -12.37 15.75
C GLU A 54 -3.06 -11.30 15.79
N LEU A 55 -1.98 -11.51 15.03
CA LEU A 55 -0.85 -10.57 14.96
C LEU A 55 -1.27 -9.26 14.28
N PHE A 56 -2.08 -9.33 13.24
CA PHE A 56 -2.63 -8.15 12.59
C PHE A 56 -3.53 -7.36 13.54
N GLU A 57 -4.49 -8.01 14.21
CA GLU A 57 -5.36 -7.35 15.19
C GLU A 57 -4.53 -6.69 16.31
N THR A 58 -3.52 -7.40 16.81
CA THR A 58 -2.61 -6.88 17.83
C THR A 58 -1.85 -5.66 17.31
N MET A 59 -1.32 -5.71 16.08
CA MET A 59 -0.59 -4.58 15.46
C MET A 59 -1.48 -3.34 15.34
N VAL A 60 -2.73 -3.51 14.88
CA VAL A 60 -3.70 -2.43 14.71
C VAL A 60 -4.06 -1.78 16.06
N ARG A 61 -4.32 -2.60 17.08
CA ARG A 61 -4.81 -2.13 18.40
C ARG A 61 -3.73 -1.61 19.35
N SER A 62 -2.52 -2.15 19.25
CA SER A 62 -1.40 -1.76 20.13
C SER A 62 -0.65 -0.54 19.59
N THR A 63 0.29 0.00 20.36
CA THR A 63 1.17 1.11 19.95
C THR A 63 2.60 0.86 20.40
N GLY A 64 3.56 1.62 19.85
CA GLY A 64 4.97 1.55 20.24
C GLY A 64 5.58 0.16 20.08
N GLN A 65 6.31 -0.31 21.09
CA GLN A 65 7.10 -1.55 20.97
C GLN A 65 6.24 -2.80 20.71
N GLU A 66 5.02 -2.86 21.24
CA GLU A 66 4.15 -4.02 21.02
C GLU A 66 3.68 -4.09 19.56
N ARG A 67 3.25 -2.95 18.99
CA ARG A 67 2.90 -2.83 17.57
C ARG A 67 4.06 -3.26 16.69
N THR A 68 5.26 -2.79 17.00
CA THR A 68 6.47 -3.14 16.26
C THR A 68 6.79 -4.64 16.32
N LYS A 69 6.63 -5.28 17.48
CA LYS A 69 6.83 -6.73 17.61
C LYS A 69 5.81 -7.52 16.79
N SER A 70 4.54 -7.12 16.85
CA SER A 70 3.48 -7.74 16.04
C SER A 70 3.73 -7.54 14.54
N ALA A 71 4.18 -6.37 14.11
CA ALA A 71 4.56 -6.08 12.72
C ALA A 71 5.69 -6.99 12.23
N VAL A 72 6.76 -7.17 13.02
CA VAL A 72 7.88 -8.07 12.68
C VAL A 72 7.42 -9.52 12.60
N ALA A 73 6.62 -9.97 13.58
CA ALA A 73 6.09 -11.33 13.58
C ALA A 73 5.14 -11.58 12.39
N LEU A 74 4.29 -10.62 12.05
CA LEU A 74 3.40 -10.66 10.90
C LEU A 74 4.19 -10.76 9.59
N ALA A 75 5.20 -9.90 9.41
CA ALA A 75 6.05 -9.91 8.23
C ALA A 75 6.83 -11.23 8.07
N ASN A 76 7.22 -11.89 9.17
CA ASN A 76 7.86 -13.20 9.11
C ASN A 76 6.94 -14.30 8.56
N LEU A 77 5.62 -14.19 8.78
CA LEU A 77 4.66 -15.16 8.26
C LEU A 77 4.31 -14.87 6.79
N LEU A 78 4.17 -13.59 6.44
CA LEU A 78 3.77 -13.16 5.10
C LEU A 78 4.93 -13.19 4.08
N GLY A 79 6.14 -12.81 4.50
CA GLY A 79 7.32 -12.69 3.63
C GLY A 79 8.42 -13.70 3.96
N ASN A 80 9.67 -13.24 3.82
CA ASN A 80 10.87 -13.99 4.18
C ASN A 80 11.16 -13.86 5.69
N PRO A 81 11.15 -14.95 6.47
CA PRO A 81 11.39 -14.90 7.91
C PRO A 81 12.74 -14.28 8.27
N GLY A 82 12.73 -13.33 9.20
CA GLY A 82 13.91 -12.69 9.77
C GLY A 82 14.45 -11.50 8.98
N GLU A 83 13.95 -11.22 7.77
CA GLU A 83 14.47 -10.10 6.97
C GLU A 83 13.81 -8.77 7.31
N PHE A 84 12.54 -8.79 7.71
CA PHE A 84 11.80 -7.56 7.98
C PHE A 84 12.36 -6.78 9.19
N CYS A 85 12.94 -7.47 10.17
CA CYS A 85 13.53 -6.80 11.33
C CYS A 85 14.68 -5.86 10.94
N PHE A 86 15.31 -6.03 9.78
CA PHE A 86 16.32 -5.09 9.29
C PHE A 86 15.74 -3.69 9.01
N TYR A 87 14.44 -3.53 8.77
CA TYR A 87 13.83 -2.20 8.58
C TYR A 87 13.36 -1.55 9.89
N ILE A 88 13.41 -2.32 10.98
CA ILE A 88 12.87 -1.95 12.29
C ILE A 88 13.99 -1.78 13.32
N ASP A 89 14.83 -2.81 13.47
CA ASP A 89 15.93 -2.88 14.43
C ASP A 89 17.19 -2.23 13.82
N CYS A 90 17.12 -0.92 13.60
CA CYS A 90 18.21 -0.16 13.00
C CYS A 90 18.20 1.31 13.42
N THR A 91 19.31 2.00 13.18
CA THR A 91 19.35 3.46 13.35
C THR A 91 18.53 4.14 12.25
N GLU A 92 18.14 5.40 12.46
CA GLU A 92 17.37 6.17 11.47
C GLU A 92 18.08 6.26 10.11
N ASP A 93 19.39 6.51 10.10
CA ASP A 93 20.21 6.52 8.88
C ASP A 93 20.20 5.18 8.15
N GLN A 94 20.33 4.08 8.90
CA GLN A 94 20.27 2.73 8.33
C GLN A 94 18.88 2.43 7.78
N ARG A 95 17.83 2.83 8.51
CA ARG A 95 16.44 2.66 8.09
C ARG A 95 16.20 3.35 6.76
N LEU A 96 16.64 4.61 6.62
CA LEU A 96 16.50 5.38 5.39
C LEU A 96 17.13 4.66 4.19
N ILE A 97 18.37 4.19 4.34
CA ILE A 97 19.08 3.46 3.27
C ILE A 97 18.37 2.15 2.91
N ARG A 98 17.98 1.37 3.92
CA ARG A 98 17.32 0.06 3.72
C ARG A 98 15.95 0.22 3.07
N VAL A 99 15.14 1.17 3.55
CA VAL A 99 13.82 1.45 2.98
C VAL A 99 13.93 1.99 1.55
N PHE A 100 14.90 2.85 1.23
CA PHE A 100 15.13 3.25 -0.17
C PHE A 100 15.50 2.08 -1.07
N HIS A 101 16.34 1.16 -0.57
CA HIS A 101 16.65 -0.05 -1.33
C HIS A 101 15.40 -0.92 -1.55
N LEU A 102 14.59 -1.11 -0.51
CA LEU A 102 13.35 -1.87 -0.59
C LEU A 102 12.37 -1.27 -1.61
N LEU A 103 12.13 0.05 -1.55
CA LEU A 103 11.25 0.75 -2.50
C LEU A 103 11.74 0.61 -3.94
N ARG A 104 13.07 0.58 -4.15
CA ARG A 104 13.66 0.34 -5.48
C ARG A 104 13.35 -1.08 -5.96
N VAL A 105 13.59 -2.10 -5.14
CA VAL A 105 13.32 -3.51 -5.47
C VAL A 105 11.83 -3.72 -5.75
N PHE A 106 10.97 -3.21 -4.87
CA PHE A 106 9.52 -3.22 -5.05
C PHE A 106 9.12 -2.61 -6.40
N ARG A 107 9.61 -1.41 -6.71
CA ARG A 107 9.31 -0.73 -7.98
C ARG A 107 9.78 -1.55 -9.19
N GLU A 108 10.97 -2.15 -9.12
CA GLU A 108 11.51 -3.01 -10.18
C GLU A 108 10.60 -4.23 -10.40
N ASN A 109 10.24 -4.95 -9.34
CA ASN A 109 9.35 -6.11 -9.40
C ASN A 109 7.97 -5.75 -9.97
N MET A 110 7.36 -4.67 -9.47
CA MET A 110 6.06 -4.20 -9.95
C MET A 110 6.09 -3.75 -11.40
N THR A 111 7.14 -3.02 -11.81
CA THR A 111 7.31 -2.61 -13.22
C THR A 111 7.43 -3.81 -14.14
N LEU A 112 8.17 -4.85 -13.73
CA LEU A 112 8.29 -6.09 -14.49
C LEU A 112 6.95 -6.82 -14.61
N LEU A 113 6.19 -6.91 -13.52
CA LEU A 113 4.86 -7.53 -13.51
C LEU A 113 3.94 -6.79 -14.50
N ILE A 114 3.82 -5.47 -14.35
CA ILE A 114 2.98 -4.62 -15.20
C ILE A 114 3.35 -4.78 -16.67
N ASN A 115 4.64 -4.71 -17.01
CA ASN A 115 5.08 -4.81 -18.40
C ASN A 115 4.87 -6.20 -19.02
N LYS A 116 4.94 -7.27 -18.22
CA LYS A 116 4.69 -8.64 -18.71
C LYS A 116 3.21 -8.92 -18.97
N THR A 117 2.32 -8.33 -18.19
CA THR A 117 0.87 -8.55 -18.34
C THR A 117 0.29 -7.93 -19.62
N TRP A 118 0.86 -6.83 -20.12
CA TRP A 118 0.25 -6.03 -21.20
C TRP A 118 0.90 -6.12 -22.58
N ALA A 119 1.53 -7.24 -22.91
CA ALA A 119 2.24 -7.43 -24.18
C ALA A 119 1.36 -7.34 -25.46
N ASP A 120 0.02 -7.42 -25.35
CA ASP A 120 -0.91 -7.58 -26.49
C ASP A 120 -1.75 -6.32 -26.85
N GLY A 121 -1.16 -5.13 -26.74
CA GLY A 121 -1.50 -3.95 -27.57
C GLY A 121 -2.83 -3.21 -27.36
N MET A 122 -3.78 -3.71 -26.55
CA MET A 122 -5.13 -3.12 -26.43
C MET A 122 -5.35 -2.23 -25.18
N GLU A 123 -4.43 -2.21 -24.20
CA GLU A 123 -4.67 -1.58 -22.88
C GLU A 123 -3.53 -0.65 -22.40
N HIS A 124 -2.77 -0.08 -23.34
CA HIS A 124 -1.60 0.78 -23.05
C HIS A 124 -1.85 1.93 -22.06
N LEU A 125 -3.03 2.58 -22.11
CA LEU A 125 -3.35 3.70 -21.22
C LEU A 125 -3.51 3.27 -19.75
N MET A 126 -4.04 2.07 -19.49
CA MET A 126 -4.19 1.55 -18.13
C MET A 126 -2.83 1.15 -17.55
N GLN A 127 -1.96 0.58 -18.40
CA GLN A 127 -0.58 0.26 -18.04
C GLN A 127 0.22 1.51 -17.67
N GLU A 128 0.15 2.56 -18.50
CA GLU A 128 0.83 3.84 -18.24
C GLU A 128 0.35 4.50 -16.94
N GLN A 129 -0.96 4.49 -16.70
CA GLN A 129 -1.54 5.02 -15.47
C GLN A 129 -1.03 4.25 -14.24
N LEU A 130 -0.99 2.91 -14.30
CA LEU A 130 -0.52 2.10 -13.17
C LEU A 130 0.99 2.30 -12.92
N LEU A 131 1.80 2.47 -13.96
CA LEU A 131 3.21 2.84 -13.83
C LEU A 131 3.39 4.24 -13.22
N ALA A 132 2.53 5.19 -13.58
CA ALA A 132 2.52 6.53 -12.99
C ALA A 132 2.11 6.49 -11.51
N ASP A 133 1.10 5.68 -11.15
CA ASP A 133 0.68 5.46 -9.77
C ASP A 133 1.80 4.83 -8.93
N LEU A 134 2.51 3.85 -9.49
CA LEU A 134 3.68 3.25 -8.86
C LEU A 134 4.80 4.27 -8.62
N ALA A 135 5.09 5.14 -9.59
CA ALA A 135 6.09 6.20 -9.42
C ALA A 135 5.66 7.19 -8.32
N ARG A 136 4.40 7.62 -8.34
CA ARG A 136 3.82 8.52 -7.35
C ARG A 136 3.87 7.93 -5.95
N PHE A 137 3.53 6.65 -5.77
CA PHE A 137 3.63 5.95 -4.49
C PHE A 137 5.04 6.07 -3.90
N VAL A 138 6.07 5.78 -4.72
CA VAL A 138 7.46 5.84 -4.27
C VAL A 138 7.82 7.27 -3.85
N GLU A 139 7.43 8.29 -4.60
CA GLU A 139 7.66 9.69 -4.24
C GLU A 139 6.94 10.09 -2.95
N GLU A 140 5.66 9.77 -2.83
CA GLU A 140 4.85 10.05 -1.64
C GLU A 140 5.45 9.44 -0.37
N TYR A 141 5.91 8.19 -0.45
CA TYR A 141 6.55 7.53 0.67
C TYR A 141 7.86 8.22 1.07
N ARG A 142 8.70 8.54 0.09
CA ARG A 142 10.00 9.22 0.32
C ARG A 142 9.85 10.62 0.92
N ASP A 143 8.78 11.33 0.56
CA ASP A 143 8.47 12.67 1.08
C ASP A 143 7.80 12.64 2.46
N GLY A 144 7.57 11.46 3.06
CA GLY A 144 6.86 11.34 4.33
C GLY A 144 5.36 11.63 4.23
N ARG A 145 4.78 11.59 3.02
CA ARG A 145 3.34 11.72 2.78
C ARG A 145 2.61 10.40 3.04
N THR A 146 2.76 9.87 4.27
CA THR A 146 2.35 8.51 4.66
C THR A 146 0.93 8.13 4.24
N VAL A 147 -0.04 9.03 4.43
CA VAL A 147 -1.46 8.76 4.11
C VAL A 147 -1.67 8.63 2.60
N SER A 148 -1.02 9.49 1.81
CA SER A 148 -1.08 9.41 0.35
C SER A 148 -0.39 8.14 -0.13
N ALA A 149 0.82 7.85 0.40
CA ALA A 149 1.56 6.64 0.07
C ALA A 149 0.76 5.37 0.41
N PHE A 150 0.08 5.34 1.55
CA PHE A 150 -0.79 4.23 1.94
C PHE A 150 -1.96 4.03 0.97
N ARG A 151 -2.66 5.11 0.59
CA ARG A 151 -3.73 5.05 -0.42
C ARG A 151 -3.22 4.56 -1.77
N SER A 152 -2.10 5.09 -2.23
CA SER A 152 -1.48 4.71 -3.49
C SER A 152 -1.04 3.24 -3.47
N PHE A 153 -0.43 2.78 -2.37
CA PHE A 153 -0.04 1.39 -2.17
C PHE A 153 -1.25 0.44 -2.27
N VAL A 154 -2.30 0.69 -1.48
CA VAL A 154 -3.53 -0.12 -1.51
C VAL A 154 -4.13 -0.15 -2.91
N GLY A 155 -4.20 1.01 -3.57
CA GLY A 155 -4.70 1.12 -4.95
C GLY A 155 -3.93 0.26 -5.94
N ILE A 156 -2.59 0.28 -5.88
CA ILE A 156 -1.72 -0.55 -6.72
C ILE A 156 -1.90 -2.04 -6.38
N SER A 157 -1.86 -2.40 -5.10
CA SER A 157 -1.96 -3.80 -4.66
C SER A 157 -3.29 -4.45 -5.07
N ARG A 158 -4.40 -3.71 -5.08
CA ARG A 158 -5.70 -4.21 -5.53
C ARG A 158 -5.78 -4.51 -7.02
N GLN A 159 -4.87 -3.96 -7.84
CA GLN A 159 -4.81 -4.30 -9.26
C GLN A 159 -4.08 -5.62 -9.52
N ILE A 160 -3.17 -6.03 -8.63
CA ILE A 160 -2.29 -7.20 -8.81
C ILE A 160 -3.06 -8.49 -9.16
N PRO A 161 -4.20 -8.84 -8.52
CA PRO A 161 -4.98 -10.01 -8.91
C PRO A 161 -5.37 -10.01 -10.39
N SER A 162 -5.85 -8.87 -10.88
CA SER A 162 -6.22 -8.72 -12.29
C SER A 162 -5.00 -8.79 -13.21
N LEU A 163 -3.84 -8.33 -12.76
CA LEU A 163 -2.59 -8.43 -13.53
C LEU A 163 -2.15 -9.87 -13.75
N LEU A 164 -2.28 -10.68 -12.70
CA LEU A 164 -1.78 -12.05 -12.67
C LEU A 164 -2.77 -13.04 -13.30
N PHE A 165 -4.07 -12.81 -13.12
CA PHE A 165 -5.11 -13.80 -13.43
C PHE A 165 -6.24 -13.26 -14.32
N GLY A 166 -6.13 -12.04 -14.84
CA GLY A 166 -7.14 -11.45 -15.72
C GLY A 166 -8.53 -11.40 -15.07
N SER A 167 -9.54 -11.98 -15.72
CA SER A 167 -10.92 -12.00 -15.22
C SER A 167 -11.10 -12.80 -13.93
N LEU A 168 -10.29 -13.84 -13.69
CA LEU A 168 -10.31 -14.60 -12.43
C LEU A 168 -9.86 -13.73 -11.26
N GLY A 169 -8.93 -12.81 -11.50
CA GLY A 169 -8.47 -11.79 -10.55
C GLY A 169 -9.50 -10.71 -10.24
N LYS A 170 -10.69 -10.75 -10.85
CA LYS A 170 -11.82 -9.85 -10.58
C LYS A 170 -13.01 -10.58 -9.96
N ALA A 171 -12.91 -11.89 -9.78
CA ALA A 171 -14.00 -12.71 -9.27
C ALA A 171 -14.21 -12.45 -7.77
N ASN A 172 -15.46 -12.55 -7.31
CA ASN A 172 -15.81 -12.33 -5.90
C ASN A 172 -15.21 -13.39 -4.96
N ASP A 173 -14.85 -14.55 -5.49
CA ASP A 173 -14.21 -15.66 -4.79
C ASP A 173 -12.69 -15.70 -5.04
N PHE A 174 -12.09 -14.62 -5.56
CA PHE A 174 -10.66 -14.56 -5.85
C PHE A 174 -9.81 -14.94 -4.64
N LEU A 175 -10.19 -14.51 -3.43
CA LEU A 175 -9.41 -14.86 -2.24
C LEU A 175 -9.38 -16.37 -1.99
N GLU A 176 -10.52 -17.08 -2.16
CA GLU A 176 -10.52 -18.55 -2.08
C GLU A 176 -9.63 -19.18 -3.15
N TYR A 177 -9.63 -18.61 -4.35
CA TYR A 177 -8.76 -19.03 -5.44
C TYR A 177 -7.27 -18.80 -5.09
N ALA A 178 -6.91 -17.65 -4.53
CA ALA A 178 -5.56 -17.31 -4.10
C ALA A 178 -5.04 -18.31 -3.05
N PHE A 179 -5.84 -18.63 -2.03
CA PHE A 179 -5.50 -19.64 -1.01
C PHE A 179 -5.28 -21.04 -1.58
N ARG A 180 -6.03 -21.42 -2.63
CA ARG A 180 -5.85 -22.72 -3.30
C ARG A 180 -4.55 -22.80 -4.12
N ILE A 181 -4.04 -21.67 -4.61
CA ILE A 181 -2.77 -21.62 -5.34
C ILE A 181 -1.61 -21.68 -4.34
N ASP A 182 -1.59 -20.72 -3.42
CA ASP A 182 -0.53 -20.57 -2.43
C ASP A 182 -1.11 -19.86 -1.19
N PRO A 183 -1.05 -20.49 0.00
CA PRO A 183 -1.61 -19.89 1.21
C PRO A 183 -0.96 -18.56 1.60
N LYS A 184 0.36 -18.35 1.38
CA LYS A 184 1.00 -17.05 1.68
C LYS A 184 0.50 -15.96 0.75
N PHE A 185 0.30 -16.28 -0.51
CA PHE A 185 -0.30 -15.40 -1.49
C PHE A 185 -1.74 -15.04 -1.11
N GLY A 186 -2.55 -16.03 -0.70
CA GLY A 186 -3.88 -15.79 -0.14
C GLY A 186 -3.86 -14.88 1.09
N LEU A 187 -2.97 -15.15 2.06
CA LEU A 187 -2.81 -14.32 3.26
C LEU A 187 -2.39 -12.88 2.93
N PHE A 188 -1.53 -12.69 1.93
CA PHE A 188 -1.14 -11.36 1.49
C PHE A 188 -2.35 -10.58 0.94
N PHE A 189 -3.19 -11.18 0.10
CA PHE A 189 -4.38 -10.48 -0.39
C PHE A 189 -5.43 -10.27 0.69
N TRP A 190 -5.60 -11.21 1.62
CA TRP A 190 -6.40 -10.96 2.82
C TRP A 190 -5.88 -9.72 3.57
N TYR A 191 -4.57 -9.62 3.80
CA TYR A 191 -3.95 -8.47 4.44
C TYR A 191 -4.22 -7.16 3.70
N ILE A 192 -4.11 -7.15 2.37
CA ILE A 192 -4.44 -5.98 1.54
C ILE A 192 -5.90 -5.55 1.70
N ASP A 193 -6.83 -6.50 1.81
CA ASP A 193 -8.24 -6.20 2.02
C ASP A 193 -8.49 -5.58 3.39
N GLU A 194 -7.89 -6.13 4.44
CA GLU A 194 -8.05 -5.60 5.79
C GLU A 194 -7.52 -4.16 5.92
N ILE A 195 -6.38 -3.84 5.32
CA ILE A 195 -5.85 -2.47 5.37
C ILE A 195 -6.68 -1.49 4.51
N ASP A 196 -7.34 -1.97 3.44
CA ASP A 196 -8.29 -1.16 2.67
C ASP A 196 -9.60 -0.94 3.45
N LEU A 197 -10.10 -1.96 4.15
CA LEU A 197 -11.23 -1.83 5.06
C LEU A 197 -10.92 -0.83 6.18
N GLN A 198 -9.71 -0.87 6.74
CA GLN A 198 -9.26 0.15 7.70
C GLN A 198 -9.26 1.55 7.07
N LEU A 199 -8.71 1.72 5.87
CA LEU A 199 -8.69 3.01 5.16
C LEU A 199 -10.09 3.62 5.02
N ARG A 200 -11.09 2.79 4.71
CA ARG A 200 -12.48 3.20 4.50
C ARG A 200 -13.21 3.57 5.80
N ASN A 201 -12.76 3.02 6.94
CA ASN A 201 -13.44 3.15 8.24
C ASN A 201 -12.71 4.08 9.23
N ILE A 202 -11.56 4.65 8.87
CA ILE A 202 -10.80 5.53 9.76
C ILE A 202 -11.45 6.91 9.87
N GLU A 203 -11.74 7.31 11.11
CA GLU A 203 -12.28 8.64 11.44
C GLU A 203 -11.16 9.67 11.68
N ASN A 204 -9.97 9.26 12.19
CA ASN A 204 -8.89 10.17 12.62
C ASN A 204 -7.51 9.82 12.06
N ILE A 205 -7.21 10.30 10.86
CA ILE A 205 -6.00 9.95 10.08
C ILE A 205 -4.66 10.23 10.81
N PRO A 206 -4.42 11.37 11.49
CA PRO A 206 -3.15 11.64 12.18
C PRO A 206 -2.72 10.58 13.21
N GLU A 207 -3.66 9.98 13.94
CA GLU A 207 -3.36 8.99 15.00
C GLU A 207 -2.90 7.65 14.45
N HIS A 208 -3.16 7.38 13.16
CA HIS A 208 -2.83 6.13 12.49
C HIS A 208 -1.56 6.20 11.63
N ARG A 209 -0.83 7.32 11.62
CA ARG A 209 0.37 7.47 10.74
C ARG A 209 1.43 6.39 10.96
N GLU A 210 1.75 6.07 12.21
CA GLU A 210 2.72 5.00 12.52
C GLU A 210 2.24 3.63 12.01
N LEU A 211 0.95 3.34 12.19
CA LEU A 211 0.34 2.10 11.72
C LEU A 211 0.40 2.01 10.19
N PHE A 212 -0.01 3.07 9.48
CA PHE A 212 0.05 3.12 8.03
C PHE A 212 1.47 2.97 7.50
N ASP A 213 2.47 3.58 8.15
CA ASP A 213 3.87 3.43 7.74
C ASP A 213 4.31 1.97 7.83
N LEU A 214 4.01 1.30 8.94
CA LEU A 214 4.30 -0.13 9.11
C LEU A 214 3.54 -0.99 8.10
N GLU A 215 2.26 -0.70 7.85
CA GLU A 215 1.44 -1.49 6.94
C GLU A 215 1.91 -1.40 5.49
N VAL A 216 2.23 -0.19 5.02
CA VAL A 216 2.87 -0.02 3.70
C VAL A 216 4.21 -0.74 3.66
N LEU A 217 5.03 -0.61 4.71
CA LEU A 217 6.37 -1.18 4.74
C LEU A 217 6.32 -2.70 4.69
N ILE A 218 5.42 -3.34 5.44
CA ILE A 218 5.17 -4.79 5.38
C ILE A 218 4.72 -5.19 3.98
N GLY A 219 3.72 -4.50 3.42
CA GLY A 219 3.19 -4.85 2.11
C GLY A 219 4.23 -4.71 0.98
N THR A 220 5.05 -3.66 1.04
CA THR A 220 6.17 -3.41 0.13
C THR A 220 7.24 -4.49 0.28
N PHE A 221 7.58 -4.87 1.52
CA PHE A 221 8.51 -5.96 1.82
C PHE A 221 8.02 -7.28 1.22
N VAL A 222 6.78 -7.67 1.50
CA VAL A 222 6.19 -8.92 1.02
C VAL A 222 6.17 -8.99 -0.50
N LEU A 223 5.75 -7.91 -1.18
CA LEU A 223 5.79 -7.83 -2.66
C LEU A 223 7.21 -7.80 -3.25
N SER A 224 8.22 -7.51 -2.43
CA SER A 224 9.64 -7.59 -2.83
C SER A 224 10.24 -8.97 -2.61
N CYS A 225 9.57 -9.87 -1.86
CA CYS A 225 10.00 -11.25 -1.64
C CYS A 225 9.57 -12.21 -2.76
N PHE A 226 8.55 -11.85 -3.54
CA PHE A 226 8.02 -12.65 -4.65
C PHE A 226 8.77 -12.42 -5.97
#